data_AF-A0A7R9LA12-F1
#
_entry.id   AF-A0A7R9LA12-F1
#
_cell.length_a   1.000
_cell.length_b   1.000
_cell.length_c   1.000
_cell.angle_alpha   90.00
_cell.angle_beta   90.00
_cell.angle_gamma   90.00
#
_symmetry.space_group_name_H-M   'P 1'
#
loop_
_entity.id
_entity.type
_entity.pdbx_description
1 polymer ?
#
loop_
_entity_poly.entity_id
_entity_poly.type
_entity_poly.pdbx_seq_one_letter_code
_entity_poly.pdbx_strand_id
1 'polypeptide(L)'
;MAIRRIEGLLHLASEDRYAILVGRFNSFVVEHLLEGAIDTLHRHGVSDDNITVVHAPGAWELPVVAKKLAASGKFDAVIALGAVIRGSTPHFDFVAGECAKGLGVVGLDTGLPVINGVLTTDSIEQAIERSGTKAGNKGGEAALTAIEMVNLMSQTLQATYAAKRKARRFAVQGIYEWQMSHNPVHEIEARTRVENAMHKVDLGYYHELLTAVIANHEALDALLVPVLDRELSALDGVELATLRLGAYELKDHLEVPYRVVLDEAIELAKHFGGADSHKYINGVLDRLATSLREAEKQQSK
;
A
#
# COMPACT_ATOMS: atom_id res chain seq x y z
N MET A 1 18.48 -1.61 -25.48
CA MET A 1 17.35 -1.80 -24.54
C MET A 1 16.89 -0.42 -24.08
N ALA A 2 15.59 -0.14 -24.09
CA ALA A 2 15.04 1.12 -23.59
C ALA A 2 14.96 1.10 -22.05
N ILE A 3 15.23 2.23 -21.41
CA ILE A 3 15.14 2.38 -19.95
C ILE A 3 13.66 2.46 -19.56
N ARG A 4 13.21 1.60 -18.64
CA ARG A 4 11.89 1.68 -18.01
C ARG A 4 11.92 2.75 -16.90
N ARG A 5 11.00 3.70 -16.94
CA ARG A 5 10.82 4.75 -15.92
C ARG A 5 9.49 4.56 -15.20
N ILE A 6 9.48 4.79 -13.89
CA ILE A 6 8.29 4.80 -13.04
C ILE A 6 8.38 6.11 -12.24
N GLU A 7 7.41 6.99 -12.43
CA GLU A 7 7.42 8.36 -11.92
C GLU A 7 6.03 8.67 -11.34
N GLY A 8 5.99 9.49 -10.30
CA GLY A 8 4.74 9.94 -9.72
C GLY A 8 4.10 11.01 -10.61
N LEU A 9 2.80 10.88 -10.86
CA LEU A 9 2.01 11.91 -11.51
C LEU A 9 1.48 12.89 -10.47
N LEU A 10 1.36 14.15 -10.88
CA LEU A 10 0.77 15.23 -10.05
C LEU A 10 -0.76 15.31 -10.20
N HIS A 11 -1.37 14.42 -11.00
CA HIS A 11 -2.82 14.29 -11.12
C HIS A 11 -3.33 13.25 -10.13
N LEU A 12 -4.30 13.65 -9.30
CA LEU A 12 -4.86 12.85 -8.22
C LEU A 12 -5.72 11.67 -8.71
N ALA A 13 -5.78 10.62 -7.89
CA ALA A 13 -6.97 9.80 -7.76
C ALA A 13 -7.93 10.49 -6.77
N SER A 14 -9.25 10.48 -7.00
CA SER A 14 -10.23 11.29 -6.26
C SER A 14 -10.39 10.99 -4.76
N GLU A 15 -9.60 10.08 -4.18
CA GLU A 15 -9.84 9.50 -2.85
C GLU A 15 -8.62 9.54 -1.91
N ASP A 16 -7.49 10.13 -2.32
CA ASP A 16 -6.26 10.14 -1.51
C ASP A 16 -6.41 11.08 -0.29
N ARG A 17 -6.05 10.60 0.90
CA ARG A 17 -6.25 11.30 2.18
C ARG A 17 -4.92 11.75 2.76
N TYR A 18 -4.82 13.04 3.10
CA TYR A 18 -3.59 13.67 3.57
C TYR A 18 -3.74 14.15 5.01
N ALA A 19 -2.79 13.79 5.87
CA ALA A 19 -2.65 14.42 7.17
C ALA A 19 -1.60 15.53 7.10
N ILE A 20 -1.96 16.76 7.45
CA ILE A 20 -1.01 17.86 7.62
C ILE A 20 -0.70 17.99 9.11
N LEU A 21 0.50 17.61 9.51
CA LEU A 21 0.96 17.63 10.89
C LEU A 21 1.77 18.89 11.16
N VAL A 22 1.24 19.80 11.98
CA VAL A 22 1.70 21.19 12.09
C VAL A 22 2.24 21.48 13.49
N GLY A 23 3.50 21.90 13.59
CA GLY A 23 4.07 22.42 14.84
C GLY A 23 3.55 23.83 15.16
N ARG A 24 3.20 24.11 16.42
CA ARG A 24 2.71 25.44 16.84
C ARG A 24 3.82 26.47 17.03
N PHE A 25 5.04 26.03 17.35
CA PHE A 25 6.17 26.93 17.54
C PHE A 25 6.54 27.65 16.23
N ASN A 26 6.89 28.94 16.31
CA ASN A 26 7.09 29.82 15.15
C ASN A 26 5.85 29.93 14.23
N SER A 27 4.64 30.00 14.80
CA SER A 27 3.37 30.04 14.06
C SER A 27 3.33 31.10 12.95
N PHE A 28 3.93 32.26 13.15
CA PHE A 28 4.01 33.31 12.11
C PHE A 28 4.65 32.83 10.80
N VAL A 29 5.52 31.82 10.83
CA VAL A 29 6.06 31.14 9.64
C VAL A 29 5.22 29.91 9.30
N VAL A 30 4.91 29.09 10.30
CA VAL A 30 4.30 27.77 10.08
C VAL A 30 2.88 27.86 9.54
N GLU A 31 2.08 28.85 9.95
CA GLU A 31 0.73 29.06 9.41
C GLU A 31 0.79 29.38 7.91
N HIS A 32 1.76 30.16 7.43
CA HIS A 32 1.95 30.39 6.00
C HIS A 32 2.38 29.12 5.25
N LEU A 33 3.14 28.21 5.89
CA LEU A 33 3.45 26.90 5.31
C LEU A 33 2.17 26.05 5.21
N LEU A 34 1.33 26.07 6.24
CA LEU A 34 0.05 25.35 6.26
C LEU A 34 -0.88 25.85 5.15
N GLU A 35 -1.05 27.17 5.02
CA GLU A 35 -1.83 27.79 3.95
C GLU A 35 -1.31 27.37 2.57
N GLY A 36 0.01 27.41 2.36
CA GLY A 36 0.62 26.97 1.10
C GLY A 36 0.42 25.49 0.80
N ALA A 37 0.45 24.63 1.82
CA ALA A 37 0.20 23.20 1.66
C ALA A 37 -1.27 22.93 1.27
N ILE A 38 -2.22 23.54 1.98
CA ILE A 38 -3.66 23.40 1.71
C ILE A 38 -3.99 23.92 0.30
N ASP A 39 -3.52 25.12 -0.04
CA ASP A 39 -3.72 25.70 -1.38
C ASP A 39 -3.17 24.80 -2.49
N THR A 40 -1.98 24.24 -2.31
CA THR A 40 -1.43 23.28 -3.29
C THR A 40 -2.30 22.03 -3.41
N LEU A 41 -2.75 21.42 -2.30
CA LEU A 41 -3.62 20.24 -2.34
C LEU A 41 -4.95 20.56 -3.07
N HIS A 42 -5.56 21.70 -2.76
CA HIS A 42 -6.79 22.15 -3.42
C HIS A 42 -6.61 22.37 -4.92
N ARG A 43 -5.54 23.06 -5.32
CA ARG A 43 -5.23 23.31 -6.75
C ARG A 43 -4.98 22.04 -7.54
N HIS A 44 -4.62 20.94 -6.88
CA HIS A 44 -4.47 19.63 -7.50
C HIS A 44 -5.72 18.76 -7.43
N GLY A 45 -6.77 19.20 -6.72
CA GLY A 45 -8.10 18.56 -6.69
C GLY A 45 -8.42 17.77 -5.43
N VAL A 46 -7.66 17.90 -4.34
CA VAL A 46 -7.98 17.26 -3.06
C VAL A 46 -9.12 18.04 -2.40
N SER A 47 -10.19 17.35 -2.00
CA SER A 47 -11.30 17.96 -1.26
C SER A 47 -10.98 18.13 0.21
N ASP A 48 -11.63 19.09 0.87
CA ASP A 48 -11.50 19.36 2.32
C ASP A 48 -11.70 18.09 3.17
N ASP A 49 -12.67 17.24 2.80
CA ASP A 49 -12.96 15.97 3.50
C ASP A 49 -11.77 14.98 3.55
N ASN A 50 -10.82 15.15 2.62
CA ASN A 50 -9.63 14.32 2.50
C ASN A 50 -8.38 14.98 3.12
N ILE A 51 -8.51 16.16 3.72
CA ILE A 51 -7.42 16.87 4.39
C ILE A 51 -7.70 16.91 5.89
N THR A 52 -6.80 16.36 6.69
CA THR A 52 -6.87 16.45 8.15
C THR A 52 -5.68 17.22 8.69
N VAL A 53 -5.92 18.36 9.34
CA VAL A 53 -4.87 19.13 10.01
C VAL A 53 -4.75 18.69 11.48
N VAL A 54 -3.55 18.35 11.90
CA VAL A 54 -3.24 17.90 13.27
C VAL A 54 -2.14 18.78 13.84
N HIS A 55 -2.37 19.39 15.00
CA HIS A 55 -1.37 20.26 15.62
C HIS A 55 -0.56 19.54 16.71
N ALA A 56 0.75 19.77 16.70
CA ALA A 56 1.68 19.38 17.76
C ALA A 56 2.32 20.63 18.40
N PRO A 57 2.83 20.57 19.64
CA PRO A 57 3.46 21.72 20.29
C PRO A 57 4.65 22.30 19.51
N GLY A 58 5.61 21.46 19.10
CA GLY A 58 6.75 21.88 18.31
C GLY A 58 7.30 20.77 17.41
N ALA A 59 8.46 21.04 16.80
CA ALA A 59 9.10 20.10 15.87
C ALA A 59 9.52 18.78 16.53
N TRP A 60 9.86 18.81 17.83
CA TRP A 60 10.28 17.63 18.59
C TRP A 60 9.18 16.55 18.67
N GLU A 61 7.91 16.96 18.76
CA GLU A 61 6.78 16.03 18.86
C GLU A 61 6.29 15.50 17.50
N LEU A 62 6.72 16.09 16.38
CA LEU A 62 6.22 15.69 15.05
C LEU A 62 6.48 14.20 14.75
N PRO A 63 7.66 13.60 15.02
CA PRO A 63 7.89 12.19 14.74
C PRO A 63 6.91 11.24 15.44
N VAL A 64 6.64 11.45 16.73
CA VAL A 64 5.75 10.54 17.48
C VAL A 64 4.29 10.66 17.02
N VAL A 65 3.85 11.87 16.68
CA VAL A 65 2.50 12.09 16.13
C VAL A 65 2.41 11.51 14.71
N ALA A 66 3.42 11.72 13.86
CA ALA A 66 3.48 11.13 12.52
C ALA A 66 3.39 9.60 12.58
N LYS A 67 4.10 8.96 13.51
CA LYS A 67 4.02 7.51 13.72
C LYS A 67 2.59 7.05 14.04
N LYS A 68 1.90 7.79 14.91
CA LYS A 68 0.51 7.48 15.28
C LYS A 68 -0.46 7.69 14.12
N LEU A 69 -0.26 8.74 13.31
CA LEU A 69 -1.06 8.99 12.12
C LEU A 69 -0.85 7.89 11.09
N ALA A 70 0.39 7.50 10.82
CA ALA A 70 0.72 6.42 9.90
C ALA A 70 0.14 5.07 10.33
N ALA A 71 0.30 4.71 11.61
CA ALA A 71 -0.25 3.46 12.17
C ALA A 71 -1.79 3.40 12.17
N SER A 72 -2.48 4.52 11.97
CA SER A 72 -3.95 4.53 11.93
C SER A 72 -4.54 3.96 10.63
N GLY A 73 -3.76 3.90 9.54
CA GLY A 73 -4.23 3.47 8.21
C GLY A 73 -5.27 4.40 7.57
N LYS A 74 -5.49 5.59 8.13
CA LYS A 74 -6.49 6.56 7.64
C LYS A 74 -5.96 7.54 6.59
N PHE A 75 -4.66 7.55 6.36
CA PHE A 75 -3.99 8.53 5.50
C PHE A 75 -3.08 7.81 4.53
N ASP A 76 -2.93 8.41 3.36
CA ASP A 76 -2.10 7.93 2.26
C ASP A 76 -0.76 8.70 2.23
N ALA A 77 -0.69 9.87 2.87
CA ALA A 77 0.56 10.55 3.23
C ALA A 77 0.42 11.42 4.50
N VAL A 78 1.56 11.69 5.14
CA VAL A 78 1.70 12.70 6.20
C VAL A 78 2.63 13.81 5.72
N ILE A 79 2.17 15.05 5.80
CA ILE A 79 2.95 16.25 5.51
C ILE A 79 3.31 16.91 6.84
N ALA A 80 4.56 16.80 7.28
CA ALA A 80 5.02 17.41 8.53
C ALA A 80 5.53 18.84 8.28
N LEU A 81 4.89 19.83 8.89
CA LEU A 81 5.21 21.25 8.77
C LEU A 81 5.65 21.82 10.11
N GLY A 82 6.70 22.63 10.07
CA GLY A 82 7.23 23.30 11.25
C GLY A 82 8.35 24.26 10.89
N ALA A 83 8.86 24.99 11.87
CA ALA A 83 10.04 25.83 11.69
C ALA A 83 10.90 25.80 12.95
N VAL A 84 12.16 25.43 12.79
CA VAL A 84 13.22 25.51 13.80
C VAL A 84 14.20 26.57 13.29
N ILE A 85 14.36 27.64 14.06
CA ILE A 85 15.22 28.79 13.71
C ILE A 85 16.37 28.82 14.71
N ARG A 86 17.61 28.96 14.23
CA ARG A 86 18.80 28.90 15.07
C ARG A 86 18.78 30.04 16.09
N GLY A 87 18.93 29.66 17.36
CA GLY A 87 19.11 30.59 18.47
C GLY A 87 20.57 30.61 18.94
N SER A 88 20.78 31.05 20.19
CA SER A 88 22.12 31.22 20.75
C SER A 88 22.78 29.92 21.24
N THR A 89 22.06 28.80 21.24
CA THR A 89 22.55 27.52 21.78
C THR A 89 22.46 26.40 20.75
N PRO A 90 23.20 25.28 20.96
CA PRO A 90 23.11 24.09 20.09
C PRO A 90 21.74 23.40 20.11
N HIS A 91 20.76 23.87 20.89
CA HIS A 91 19.41 23.30 20.96
C HIS A 91 18.78 23.13 19.57
N PHE A 92 19.05 24.07 18.67
CA PHE A 92 18.64 24.00 17.27
C PHE A 92 19.05 22.67 16.61
N ASP A 93 20.32 22.27 16.75
CA ASP A 93 20.87 21.12 16.02
C ASP A 93 20.24 19.81 16.50
N PHE A 94 19.95 19.71 17.81
CA PHE A 94 19.27 18.54 18.38
C PHE A 94 17.80 18.47 17.96
N VAL A 95 17.07 19.59 18.01
CA VAL A 95 15.64 19.60 17.65
C VAL A 95 15.45 19.37 16.15
N ALA A 96 16.20 20.10 15.31
CA ALA A 96 16.13 19.96 13.86
C ALA A 96 16.56 18.56 13.42
N GLY A 97 17.69 18.07 13.94
CA GLY A 97 18.26 16.77 13.60
C GLY A 97 17.37 15.60 13.98
N GLU A 98 16.92 15.53 15.24
CA GLU A 98 16.08 14.41 15.70
C GLU A 98 14.66 14.48 15.12
N CYS A 99 14.12 15.67 14.82
CA CYS A 99 12.87 15.79 14.08
C CYS A 99 12.98 15.19 12.68
N ALA A 100 13.98 15.62 11.89
CA ALA A 100 14.18 15.13 10.53
C ALA A 100 14.45 13.62 10.49
N LYS A 101 15.34 13.14 11.37
CA LYS A 101 15.64 11.71 11.52
C LYS A 101 14.40 10.92 11.93
N GLY A 102 13.66 11.39 12.92
CA GLY A 102 12.46 10.72 13.41
C GLY A 102 11.38 10.59 12.34
N LEU A 103 11.12 11.66 11.58
CA LEU A 103 10.17 11.62 10.45
C LEU A 103 10.62 10.63 9.37
N GLY A 104 11.92 10.63 9.03
CA GLY A 104 12.48 9.68 8.07
C GLY A 104 12.34 8.22 8.52
N VAL A 105 12.63 7.92 9.79
CA VAL A 105 12.44 6.58 10.37
C VAL A 105 10.97 6.16 10.31
N VAL A 106 10.03 7.05 10.63
CA VAL A 106 8.60 6.72 10.52
C VAL A 106 8.22 6.35 9.09
N GLY A 107 8.67 7.11 8.09
CA GLY A 107 8.40 6.79 6.69
C GLY A 107 8.94 5.41 6.27
N LEU A 108 10.18 5.09 6.67
CA LEU A 108 10.81 3.81 6.38
C LEU A 108 10.13 2.64 7.09
N ASP A 109 9.83 2.78 8.38
CA ASP A 109 9.22 1.71 9.20
C ASP A 109 7.79 1.40 8.78
N THR A 110 7.03 2.41 8.37
CA THR A 110 5.60 2.27 8.08
C THR A 110 5.31 2.06 6.59
N GLY A 111 6.25 2.40 5.72
CA GLY A 111 6.03 2.42 4.27
C GLY A 111 5.05 3.50 3.81
N LEU A 112 4.67 4.44 4.68
CA LEU A 112 3.84 5.59 4.33
C LEU A 112 4.74 6.78 3.94
N PRO A 113 4.44 7.53 2.87
CA PRO A 113 5.10 8.80 2.62
C PRO A 113 4.95 9.75 3.82
N VAL A 114 6.08 10.09 4.46
CA VAL A 114 6.17 11.12 5.49
C VAL A 114 7.07 12.23 4.96
N ILE A 115 6.44 13.32 4.52
CA ILE A 115 7.15 14.43 3.87
C ILE A 115 7.62 15.43 4.92
N ASN A 116 8.91 15.74 4.88
CA ASN A 116 9.53 16.72 5.77
C ASN A 116 9.47 18.13 5.16
N GLY A 117 8.47 18.91 5.59
CA GLY A 117 8.35 20.35 5.33
C GLY A 117 8.75 21.22 6.52
N VAL A 118 9.60 20.72 7.43
CA VAL A 118 10.10 21.48 8.57
C VAL A 118 11.27 22.38 8.13
N LEU A 119 11.10 23.69 8.24
CA LEU A 119 12.17 24.65 7.98
C LEU A 119 13.24 24.58 9.05
N THR A 120 14.50 24.50 8.63
CA THR A 120 15.68 24.55 9.50
C THR A 120 16.58 25.68 9.00
N THR A 121 16.50 26.84 9.67
CA THR A 121 17.08 28.09 9.16
C THR A 121 17.93 28.79 10.22
N ASP A 122 18.91 29.58 9.78
CA ASP A 122 19.80 30.30 10.69
C ASP A 122 19.21 31.65 11.14
N SER A 123 18.23 32.18 10.41
CA SER A 123 17.59 33.45 10.74
C SER A 123 16.10 33.47 10.43
N ILE A 124 15.38 34.43 11.04
CA ILE A 124 13.96 34.63 10.82
C ILE A 124 13.68 35.03 9.37
N GLU A 125 14.54 35.86 8.78
CA GLU A 125 14.42 36.31 7.39
C GLU A 125 14.46 35.12 6.42
N GLN A 126 15.38 34.16 6.64
CA GLN A 126 15.45 32.95 5.82
C GLN A 126 14.19 32.10 5.93
N ALA A 127 13.58 32.05 7.11
CA ALA A 127 12.33 31.33 7.34
C ALA A 127 11.16 31.99 6.57
N ILE A 128 11.04 33.32 6.65
CA ILE A 128 10.04 34.11 5.92
C ILE A 128 10.21 33.98 4.40
N GLU A 129 11.46 33.97 3.91
CA GLU A 129 11.74 33.79 2.48
C GLU A 129 11.17 32.48 1.92
N ARG A 130 11.11 31.43 2.75
CA ARG A 130 10.71 30.06 2.39
C ARG A 130 9.25 29.74 2.74
N SER A 131 8.52 30.67 3.35
CA SER A 131 7.12 30.48 3.75
C SER A 131 6.16 31.34 2.93
N GLY A 132 6.41 31.49 1.63
CA GLY A 132 5.47 32.17 0.70
C GLY A 132 5.92 33.52 0.18
N THR A 133 7.22 33.82 0.19
CA THR A 133 7.76 35.04 -0.43
C THR A 133 8.74 34.71 -1.55
N LYS A 134 10.00 35.21 -1.48
CA LYS A 134 10.94 35.16 -2.61
C LYS A 134 11.41 33.75 -2.98
N ALA A 135 11.54 32.86 -2.00
CA ALA A 135 12.02 31.49 -2.21
C ALA A 135 10.89 30.46 -2.28
N GLY A 136 9.67 30.92 -2.61
CA GLY A 136 8.49 30.08 -2.70
C GLY A 136 7.92 29.72 -1.32
N ASN A 137 7.16 28.63 -1.28
CA ASN A 137 6.51 28.13 -0.07
C ASN A 137 6.83 26.65 0.13
N LYS A 138 7.64 26.33 1.15
CA LYS A 138 8.05 24.95 1.44
C LYS A 138 6.93 24.05 1.91
N GLY A 139 5.85 24.60 2.47
CA GLY A 139 4.64 23.83 2.76
C GLY A 139 3.94 23.40 1.49
N GLY A 140 3.82 24.30 0.50
CA GLY A 140 3.30 23.99 -0.83
C GLY A 140 4.16 22.96 -1.57
N GLU A 141 5.48 23.08 -1.53
CA GLU A 141 6.39 22.09 -2.13
C GLU A 141 6.27 20.71 -1.44
N ALA A 142 6.15 20.68 -0.11
CA ALA A 142 5.95 19.45 0.64
C ALA A 142 4.62 18.77 0.29
N ALA A 143 3.55 19.54 0.12
CA ALA A 143 2.27 19.03 -0.38
C ALA A 143 2.37 18.45 -1.79
N LEU A 144 3.08 19.12 -2.70
CA LEU A 144 3.29 18.61 -4.05
C LEU A 144 4.07 17.29 -4.04
N THR A 145 5.11 17.21 -3.21
CA THR A 145 5.91 16.00 -3.02
C THR A 145 5.05 14.87 -2.45
N ALA A 146 4.13 15.17 -1.54
CA ALA A 146 3.20 14.18 -1.00
C ALA A 146 2.30 13.59 -2.08
N ILE A 147 1.71 14.44 -2.94
CA ILE A 147 0.89 14.00 -4.07
C ILE A 147 1.69 13.05 -4.97
N GLU A 148 2.89 13.48 -5.37
CA GLU A 148 3.75 12.70 -6.24
C GLU A 148 4.15 11.35 -5.61
N MET A 149 4.49 11.36 -4.32
CA MET A 149 4.86 10.16 -3.59
C MET A 149 3.68 9.20 -3.39
N VAL A 150 2.47 9.68 -3.09
CA VAL A 150 1.28 8.83 -3.03
C VAL A 150 1.06 8.16 -4.37
N ASN A 151 1.15 8.90 -5.47
CA ASN A 151 0.99 8.34 -6.80
C ASN A 151 2.11 7.34 -7.13
N LEU A 152 3.37 7.68 -6.91
CA LEU A 152 4.52 6.80 -7.16
C LEU A 152 4.45 5.53 -6.30
N MET A 153 4.13 5.66 -5.01
CA MET A 153 3.96 4.53 -4.09
C MET A 153 2.72 3.72 -4.42
N SER A 154 1.67 4.30 -4.98
CA SER A 154 0.55 3.50 -5.52
C SER A 154 1.01 2.65 -6.70
N GLN A 155 1.80 3.21 -7.62
CA GLN A 155 2.35 2.50 -8.78
C GLN A 155 3.37 1.41 -8.40
N THR A 156 4.05 1.56 -7.26
CA THR A 156 5.06 0.61 -6.77
C THR A 156 4.55 -0.35 -5.69
N LEU A 157 3.54 0.01 -4.88
CA LEU A 157 3.16 -0.70 -3.64
C LEU A 157 1.65 -0.87 -3.35
N GLN A 158 0.70 -0.07 -3.83
CA GLN A 158 -0.71 -0.16 -3.37
C GLN A 158 -1.79 -0.32 -4.46
N ALA A 159 -1.60 0.28 -5.64
CA ALA A 159 -2.43 -0.05 -6.79
C ALA A 159 -2.30 -1.53 -7.13
N THR A 160 -1.19 -2.16 -6.76
CA THR A 160 -0.95 -3.59 -6.81
C THR A 160 -1.74 -4.37 -5.76
N TYR A 161 -1.71 -4.09 -4.45
CA TYR A 161 -2.36 -5.00 -3.47
C TYR A 161 -3.89 -5.03 -3.53
N ALA A 162 -4.57 -3.88 -3.55
CA ALA A 162 -6.04 -3.85 -3.60
C ALA A 162 -6.58 -4.35 -4.95
N ALA A 163 -5.89 -4.03 -6.05
CA ALA A 163 -6.26 -4.50 -7.37
C ALA A 163 -5.89 -5.98 -7.58
N LYS A 164 -4.79 -6.47 -6.98
CA LYS A 164 -4.44 -7.91 -6.90
C LYS A 164 -5.44 -8.68 -6.04
N ARG A 165 -5.89 -8.14 -4.90
CA ARG A 165 -6.97 -8.76 -4.09
C ARG A 165 -8.28 -8.88 -4.88
N LYS A 166 -8.62 -7.88 -5.71
CA LYS A 166 -9.77 -7.99 -6.62
C LYS A 166 -9.50 -8.98 -7.76
N ALA A 167 -8.30 -8.98 -8.32
CA ALA A 167 -7.88 -9.94 -9.35
C ALA A 167 -7.99 -11.38 -8.84
N ARG A 168 -7.53 -11.67 -7.61
CA ARG A 168 -7.68 -12.97 -6.96
C ARG A 168 -9.13 -13.39 -6.82
N ARG A 169 -10.02 -12.46 -6.42
CA ARG A 169 -11.46 -12.74 -6.32
C ARG A 169 -12.06 -13.18 -7.65
N PHE A 170 -11.80 -12.42 -8.71
CA PHE A 170 -12.28 -12.77 -10.05
C PHE A 170 -11.58 -14.03 -10.60
N ALA A 171 -10.31 -14.25 -10.27
CA ALA A 171 -9.57 -15.44 -10.66
C ALA A 171 -10.17 -16.70 -10.00
N VAL A 172 -10.46 -16.70 -8.70
CA VAL A 172 -11.14 -17.82 -8.02
C VAL A 172 -12.48 -18.13 -8.67
N GLN A 173 -13.28 -17.10 -8.98
CA GLN A 173 -14.56 -17.28 -9.67
C GLN A 173 -14.39 -17.91 -11.05
N GLY A 174 -13.42 -17.42 -11.85
CA GLY A 174 -13.15 -17.97 -13.17
C GLY A 174 -12.57 -19.39 -13.13
N ILE A 175 -11.70 -19.70 -12.17
CA ILE A 175 -11.16 -21.04 -11.96
C ILE A 175 -12.28 -22.00 -11.54
N TYR A 176 -13.17 -21.57 -10.65
CA TYR A 176 -14.36 -22.34 -10.27
C TYR A 176 -15.30 -22.57 -11.46
N GLU A 177 -15.60 -21.53 -12.25
CA GLU A 177 -16.41 -21.67 -13.46
C GLU A 177 -15.78 -22.66 -14.45
N TRP A 178 -14.47 -22.58 -14.65
CA TRP A 178 -13.74 -23.52 -15.50
C TRP A 178 -13.85 -24.95 -14.98
N GLN A 179 -13.67 -25.18 -13.68
CA GLN A 179 -13.81 -26.50 -13.06
C GLN A 179 -15.19 -27.13 -13.29
N MET A 180 -16.25 -26.32 -13.34
CA MET A 180 -17.61 -26.80 -13.52
C MET A 180 -17.99 -26.95 -14.99
N SER A 181 -17.66 -25.96 -15.82
CA SER A 181 -18.13 -25.87 -17.21
C SER A 181 -17.16 -26.46 -18.23
N HIS A 182 -15.87 -26.52 -17.90
CA HIS A 182 -14.78 -26.84 -18.83
C HIS A 182 -14.73 -25.92 -20.06
N ASN A 183 -15.35 -24.74 -19.98
CA ASN A 183 -15.29 -23.73 -21.02
C ASN A 183 -13.84 -23.24 -21.21
N PRO A 184 -13.45 -22.85 -22.43
CA PRO A 184 -12.10 -22.40 -22.66
C PRO A 184 -11.84 -21.07 -21.92
N VAL A 185 -10.61 -20.90 -21.40
CA VAL A 185 -10.25 -19.79 -20.51
C VAL A 185 -10.57 -18.41 -21.10
N HIS A 186 -10.35 -18.24 -22.40
CA HIS A 186 -10.60 -16.96 -23.08
C HIS A 186 -12.10 -16.56 -23.08
N GLU A 187 -13.03 -17.52 -23.07
CA GLU A 187 -14.47 -17.24 -22.98
C GLU A 187 -14.87 -16.80 -21.56
N ILE A 188 -14.33 -17.48 -20.55
CA ILE A 188 -14.55 -17.15 -19.13
C ILE A 188 -13.99 -15.75 -18.83
N GLU A 189 -12.79 -15.47 -19.33
CA GLU A 189 -12.15 -14.17 -19.16
C GLU A 189 -12.95 -13.05 -19.85
N ALA A 190 -13.39 -13.28 -21.09
CA ALA A 190 -14.19 -12.31 -21.83
C ALA A 190 -15.51 -12.00 -21.10
N ARG A 191 -16.20 -13.02 -20.61
CA ARG A 191 -17.45 -12.86 -19.86
C ARG A 191 -17.23 -12.08 -18.57
N THR A 192 -16.21 -12.45 -17.78
CA THR A 192 -15.88 -11.77 -16.53
C THR A 192 -15.62 -10.28 -16.76
N ARG A 193 -14.92 -9.92 -17.85
CA ARG A 193 -14.61 -8.53 -18.22
C ARG A 193 -15.85 -7.73 -18.63
N VAL A 194 -16.85 -8.37 -19.24
CA VAL A 194 -18.09 -7.71 -19.66
C VAL A 194 -19.06 -7.52 -18.50
N GLU A 195 -19.16 -8.51 -17.61
CA GLU A 195 -20.15 -8.52 -16.53
C GLU A 195 -19.70 -7.73 -15.30
N ASN A 196 -18.40 -7.45 -15.14
CA ASN A 196 -17.85 -6.85 -13.93
C ASN A 196 -17.12 -5.53 -14.21
N ALA A 197 -17.13 -4.64 -13.21
CA ALA A 197 -16.40 -3.39 -13.26
C ALA A 197 -14.88 -3.61 -13.06
N MET A 198 -14.13 -3.81 -14.14
CA MET A 198 -12.70 -4.17 -14.09
C MET A 198 -11.72 -3.00 -13.90
N HIS A 199 -12.19 -1.76 -13.84
CA HIS A 199 -11.36 -0.54 -13.77
C HIS A 199 -10.48 -0.41 -12.50
N LYS A 200 -10.73 -1.25 -11.48
CA LYS A 200 -9.93 -1.31 -10.22
C LYS A 200 -9.26 -2.68 -10.03
N VAL A 201 -9.15 -3.47 -11.08
CA VAL A 201 -8.57 -4.83 -11.07
C VAL A 201 -7.20 -4.78 -11.75
N ASP A 202 -6.23 -5.47 -11.18
CA ASP A 202 -4.97 -5.70 -11.88
C ASP A 202 -5.23 -6.74 -12.99
N LEU A 203 -5.50 -6.26 -14.21
CA LEU A 203 -5.88 -7.09 -15.34
C LEU A 203 -4.76 -8.04 -15.79
N GLY A 204 -3.50 -7.62 -15.66
CA GLY A 204 -2.36 -8.46 -15.99
C GLY A 204 -2.26 -9.62 -15.02
N TYR A 205 -2.33 -9.32 -13.72
CA TYR A 205 -2.29 -10.34 -12.68
C TYR A 205 -3.52 -11.26 -12.68
N TYR A 206 -4.72 -10.72 -12.95
CA TYR A 206 -5.93 -11.54 -13.11
C TYR A 206 -5.80 -12.53 -14.28
N HIS A 207 -5.38 -12.04 -15.46
CA HIS A 207 -5.19 -12.88 -16.64
C HIS A 207 -4.14 -13.97 -16.37
N GLU A 208 -3.02 -13.60 -15.76
CA GLU A 208 -1.97 -14.55 -15.37
C GLU A 208 -2.51 -15.63 -14.42
N LEU A 209 -3.10 -15.24 -13.28
CA LEU A 209 -3.63 -16.20 -12.30
C LEU A 209 -4.64 -17.16 -12.94
N LEU A 210 -5.58 -16.64 -13.73
CA LEU A 210 -6.61 -17.46 -14.36
C LEU A 210 -5.99 -18.45 -15.37
N THR A 211 -5.16 -17.95 -16.28
CA THR A 211 -4.58 -18.79 -17.34
C THR A 211 -3.55 -19.77 -16.81
N ALA A 212 -2.64 -19.33 -15.93
CA ALA A 212 -1.56 -20.16 -15.42
C ALA A 212 -2.07 -21.24 -14.46
N VAL A 213 -3.05 -20.93 -13.60
CA VAL A 213 -3.64 -21.95 -12.72
C VAL A 213 -4.38 -23.02 -13.54
N ILE A 214 -5.16 -22.62 -14.55
CA ILE A 214 -5.88 -23.57 -15.41
C ILE A 214 -4.91 -24.41 -16.24
N ALA A 215 -3.88 -23.79 -16.84
CA ALA A 215 -2.91 -24.50 -17.65
C ALA A 215 -2.06 -25.49 -16.83
N ASN A 216 -1.77 -25.18 -15.57
CA ASN A 216 -0.91 -26.00 -14.70
C ASN A 216 -1.68 -26.77 -13.62
N HIS A 217 -3.00 -26.92 -13.73
CA HIS A 217 -3.83 -27.48 -12.65
C HIS A 217 -3.40 -28.89 -12.22
N GLU A 218 -2.99 -29.76 -13.15
CA GLU A 218 -2.50 -31.11 -12.81
C GLU A 218 -1.22 -31.07 -11.97
N ALA A 219 -0.30 -30.16 -12.30
CA ALA A 219 0.94 -29.99 -11.55
C ALA A 219 0.68 -29.37 -10.16
N LEU A 220 -0.26 -28.43 -10.08
CA LEU A 220 -0.68 -27.84 -8.80
C LEU A 220 -1.39 -28.87 -7.92
N ASP A 221 -2.23 -29.72 -8.50
CA ASP A 221 -2.90 -30.82 -7.79
C ASP A 221 -1.87 -31.83 -7.26
N ALA A 222 -0.84 -32.17 -8.04
CA ALA A 222 0.24 -33.05 -7.59
C ALA A 222 1.04 -32.48 -6.40
N LEU A 223 1.13 -31.15 -6.28
CA LEU A 223 1.74 -30.48 -5.13
C LEU A 223 0.81 -30.45 -3.91
N LEU A 224 -0.50 -30.37 -4.13
CA LEU A 224 -1.50 -30.33 -3.06
C LEU A 224 -1.75 -31.72 -2.46
N VAL A 225 -1.84 -32.77 -3.27
CA VAL A 225 -2.20 -34.14 -2.82
C VAL A 225 -1.41 -34.61 -1.59
N PRO A 226 -0.07 -34.44 -1.49
CA PRO A 226 0.69 -34.90 -0.32
C PRO A 226 0.36 -34.16 0.99
N VAL A 227 -0.22 -32.96 0.92
CA VAL A 227 -0.54 -32.13 2.08
C VAL A 227 -2.04 -32.08 2.40
N LEU A 228 -2.87 -32.70 1.57
CA LEU A 228 -4.30 -32.89 1.80
C LEU A 228 -4.54 -34.06 2.77
N ASP A 229 -5.60 -33.94 3.56
CA ASP A 229 -6.11 -34.96 4.49
C ASP A 229 -7.31 -35.76 3.93
N ARG A 230 -7.80 -35.37 2.74
CA ARG A 230 -8.88 -36.03 1.98
C ARG A 230 -8.58 -35.97 0.48
N GLU A 231 -9.26 -36.80 -0.29
CA GLU A 231 -9.10 -36.81 -1.76
C GLU A 231 -9.51 -35.47 -2.39
N LEU A 232 -8.87 -35.11 -3.50
CA LEU A 232 -9.20 -33.91 -4.28
C LEU A 232 -10.68 -33.85 -4.68
N SER A 233 -11.27 -35.01 -5.02
CA SER A 233 -12.68 -35.16 -5.38
C SER A 233 -13.65 -34.86 -4.24
N ALA A 234 -13.18 -34.89 -2.98
CA ALA A 234 -13.97 -34.62 -1.79
C ALA A 234 -13.89 -33.14 -1.33
N LEU A 235 -13.13 -32.31 -2.04
CA LEU A 235 -13.07 -30.87 -1.82
C LEU A 235 -14.25 -30.18 -2.49
N ASP A 236 -14.77 -29.13 -1.84
CA ASP A 236 -15.72 -28.25 -2.52
C ASP A 236 -15.05 -27.52 -3.70
N GLY A 237 -15.82 -27.19 -4.73
CA GLY A 237 -15.28 -26.56 -5.93
C GLY A 237 -14.57 -25.23 -5.64
N VAL A 238 -15.09 -24.43 -4.70
CA VAL A 238 -14.48 -23.16 -4.27
C VAL A 238 -13.23 -23.41 -3.45
N GLU A 239 -13.24 -24.43 -2.59
CA GLU A 239 -12.06 -24.83 -1.82
C GLU A 239 -10.92 -25.22 -2.75
N LEU A 240 -11.20 -26.07 -3.73
CA LEU A 240 -10.23 -26.51 -4.72
C LEU A 240 -9.69 -25.33 -5.56
N ALA A 241 -10.57 -24.43 -6.02
CA ALA A 241 -10.16 -23.24 -6.78
C ALA A 241 -9.24 -22.33 -5.96
N THR A 242 -9.57 -22.12 -4.68
CA THR A 242 -8.78 -21.28 -3.76
C THR A 242 -7.43 -21.93 -3.44
N LEU A 243 -7.40 -23.25 -3.22
CA LEU A 243 -6.17 -23.99 -2.96
C LEU A 243 -5.24 -24.00 -4.17
N ARG A 244 -5.76 -24.17 -5.39
CA ARG A 244 -4.96 -24.13 -6.62
C ARG A 244 -4.36 -22.75 -6.85
N LEU A 245 -5.14 -21.69 -6.65
CA LEU A 245 -4.65 -20.31 -6.74
C LEU A 245 -3.56 -20.04 -5.69
N GLY A 246 -3.82 -20.39 -4.43
CA GLY A 246 -2.83 -20.21 -3.35
C GLY A 246 -1.56 -21.05 -3.54
N ALA A 247 -1.68 -22.27 -4.06
CA ALA A 247 -0.55 -23.12 -4.40
C ALA A 247 0.30 -22.54 -5.53
N TYR A 248 -0.33 -21.98 -6.57
CA TYR A 248 0.38 -21.30 -7.65
C TYR A 248 1.15 -20.09 -7.13
N GLU A 249 0.52 -19.24 -6.30
CA GLU A 249 1.22 -18.10 -5.69
C GLU A 249 2.38 -18.52 -4.80
N LEU A 250 2.18 -19.53 -3.94
CA LEU A 250 3.24 -20.09 -3.09
C LEU A 250 4.36 -20.77 -3.87
N LYS A 251 4.17 -21.13 -5.14
CA LYS A 251 5.21 -21.72 -5.98
C LYS A 251 5.90 -20.64 -6.80
N ASP A 252 5.14 -19.92 -7.61
CA ASP A 252 5.64 -19.12 -8.71
C ASP A 252 5.74 -17.61 -8.39
N HIS A 253 5.05 -17.10 -7.36
CA HIS A 253 5.14 -15.70 -6.90
C HIS A 253 6.01 -15.55 -5.63
N LEU A 254 7.33 -15.66 -5.81
CA LEU A 254 8.32 -15.53 -4.71
C LEU A 254 8.41 -14.13 -4.12
N GLU A 255 7.95 -13.12 -4.86
CA GLU A 255 7.91 -11.73 -4.43
C GLU A 255 6.76 -11.42 -3.46
N VAL A 256 5.76 -12.29 -3.36
CA VAL A 256 4.65 -12.15 -2.42
C VAL A 256 4.98 -12.96 -1.15
N PRO A 257 5.08 -12.31 0.04
CA PRO A 257 5.39 -13.03 1.26
C PRO A 257 4.37 -14.13 1.54
N TYR A 258 4.82 -15.31 2.00
CA TYR A 258 3.94 -16.47 2.16
C TYR A 258 2.73 -16.17 3.07
N ARG A 259 2.93 -15.36 4.14
CA ARG A 259 1.84 -14.95 5.05
C ARG A 259 0.74 -14.19 4.33
N VAL A 260 1.10 -13.32 3.39
CA VAL A 260 0.13 -12.57 2.57
C VAL A 260 -0.68 -13.53 1.71
N VAL A 261 -0.04 -14.53 1.09
CA VAL A 261 -0.76 -15.53 0.26
C VAL A 261 -1.77 -16.30 1.12
N LEU A 262 -1.38 -16.71 2.32
CA LEU A 262 -2.27 -17.38 3.28
C LEU A 262 -3.44 -16.49 3.70
N ASP A 263 -3.16 -15.25 4.11
CA ASP A 263 -4.18 -14.29 4.55
C ASP A 263 -5.20 -14.00 3.42
N GLU A 264 -4.73 -13.81 2.18
CA GLU A 264 -5.61 -13.58 1.04
C GLU A 264 -6.45 -14.83 0.71
N ALA A 265 -5.88 -16.03 0.77
CA ALA A 265 -6.62 -17.28 0.57
C ALA A 265 -7.69 -17.51 1.65
N ILE A 266 -7.40 -17.15 2.91
CA ILE A 266 -8.36 -17.19 4.02
C ILE A 266 -9.52 -16.23 3.75
N GLU A 267 -9.23 -15.00 3.30
CA GLU A 267 -10.27 -14.02 3.00
C GLU A 267 -11.13 -14.44 1.80
N LEU A 268 -10.54 -15.04 0.76
CA LEU A 268 -11.28 -15.65 -0.35
C LEU A 268 -12.21 -16.76 0.13
N ALA A 269 -11.71 -17.64 1.01
CA ALA A 269 -12.47 -18.73 1.58
C ALA A 269 -13.64 -18.26 2.46
N LYS A 270 -13.45 -17.19 3.24
CA LYS A 270 -14.54 -16.56 4.00
C LYS A 270 -15.60 -15.93 3.10
N HIS A 271 -15.18 -15.44 1.93
CA HIS A 271 -16.07 -14.74 1.02
C HIS A 271 -16.91 -15.69 0.15
N PHE A 272 -16.31 -16.79 -0.33
CA PHE A 272 -16.94 -17.71 -1.27
C PHE A 272 -17.22 -19.11 -0.71
N GLY A 273 -16.50 -19.55 0.33
CA GLY A 273 -16.56 -20.91 0.86
C GLY A 273 -17.57 -21.11 1.99
N GLY A 274 -17.62 -22.33 2.53
CA GLY A 274 -18.48 -22.70 3.65
C GLY A 274 -17.95 -22.25 5.02
N ALA A 275 -18.75 -22.47 6.07
CA ALA A 275 -18.50 -21.96 7.43
C ALA A 275 -17.12 -22.32 8.03
N ASP A 276 -16.47 -23.42 7.57
CA ASP A 276 -15.15 -23.86 8.04
C ASP A 276 -14.07 -23.96 6.95
N SER A 277 -14.39 -23.60 5.69
CA SER A 277 -13.45 -23.71 4.56
C SER A 277 -12.18 -22.90 4.75
N HIS A 278 -12.27 -21.74 5.43
CA HIS A 278 -11.13 -20.88 5.70
C HIS A 278 -10.09 -21.50 6.64
N LYS A 279 -10.52 -22.26 7.66
CA LYS A 279 -9.59 -22.97 8.58
C LYS A 279 -8.87 -24.08 7.83
N TYR A 280 -9.62 -24.79 6.99
CA TYR A 280 -9.11 -25.87 6.17
C TYR A 280 -8.04 -25.38 5.19
N ILE A 281 -8.37 -24.36 4.39
CA ILE A 281 -7.46 -23.76 3.40
C ILE A 281 -6.19 -23.23 4.06
N ASN A 282 -6.31 -22.55 5.19
CA ASN A 282 -5.14 -22.12 5.96
C ASN A 282 -4.23 -23.29 6.36
N GLY A 283 -4.81 -24.36 6.90
CA GLY A 283 -4.05 -25.54 7.33
C GLY A 283 -3.33 -26.26 6.18
N VAL A 284 -3.95 -26.37 5.01
CA VAL A 284 -3.35 -26.98 3.82
C VAL A 284 -2.25 -26.09 3.25
N LEU A 285 -2.51 -24.80 3.05
CA LEU A 285 -1.53 -23.87 2.47
C LEU A 285 -0.35 -23.62 3.41
N ASP A 286 -0.52 -23.64 4.74
CA ASP A 286 0.59 -23.52 5.67
C ASP A 286 1.53 -24.73 5.62
N ARG A 287 0.98 -25.95 5.48
CA ARG A 287 1.77 -27.16 5.24
C ARG A 287 2.50 -27.08 3.91
N LEU A 288 1.82 -26.65 2.84
CA LEU A 288 2.44 -26.47 1.53
C LEU A 288 3.55 -25.40 1.54
N ALA A 289 3.34 -24.28 2.24
CA ALA A 289 4.36 -23.25 2.41
C ALA A 289 5.60 -23.78 3.14
N THR A 290 5.45 -24.80 4.00
CA THR A 290 6.60 -25.42 4.67
C THR A 290 7.50 -26.17 3.68
N SER A 291 6.94 -26.78 2.63
CA SER A 291 7.73 -27.44 1.59
C SER A 291 8.24 -26.48 0.50
N LEU A 292 7.45 -25.46 0.12
CA LEU A 292 7.79 -24.54 -0.98
C LEU A 292 8.56 -23.27 -0.56
N ARG A 293 8.44 -22.85 0.71
CA ARG A 293 8.95 -21.58 1.24
C ARG A 293 9.74 -21.77 2.55
N GLU A 294 10.45 -22.89 2.69
CA GLU A 294 11.20 -23.23 3.91
C GLU A 294 12.16 -22.12 4.35
N ALA A 295 12.96 -21.59 3.41
CA ALA A 295 13.93 -20.52 3.69
C ALA A 295 13.27 -19.23 4.23
N GLU A 296 12.09 -18.89 3.72
CA GLU A 296 11.31 -17.71 4.16
C GLU A 296 10.71 -17.94 5.56
N LYS A 297 10.20 -19.15 5.84
CA LYS A 297 9.67 -19.53 7.16
C LYS A 297 10.74 -19.57 8.25
N GLN A 298 11.98 -19.96 7.92
CA GLN A 298 13.09 -19.99 8.86
C GLN A 298 13.58 -18.58 9.26
N GLN A 299 13.52 -17.59 8.36
CA GLN A 299 13.87 -16.19 8.64
C GLN A 299 12.81 -15.43 9.46
N SER A 300 11.58 -15.97 9.52
CA SER A 300 10.42 -15.35 10.16
C SER A 300 10.16 -15.82 11.60
N LYS A 301 11.07 -16.62 12.18
CA LYS A 301 11.07 -17.09 13.58
C LYS A 301 12.02 -16.26 14.42
#